data_AF-A0AAJ2U3Y0-F1
#
_entry.id   AF-A0AAJ2U3Y0-F1
#
_cell.length_a   1.000
_cell.length_b   1.000
_cell.length_c   1.000
_cell.angle_alpha   90.00
_cell.angle_beta   90.00
_cell.angle_gamma   90.00
#
_symmetry.space_group_name_H-M   'P 1'
#
loop_
_entity.id
_entity.type
_entity.pdbx_description
1 polymer ?
#
loop_
_entity_poly.entity_id
_entity_poly.type
_entity_poly.pdbx_seq_one_letter_code
_entity_poly.pdbx_strand_id
1 'polypeptide(L)'
;MERRDSQQGMDKLLRQLESDYIKAVKDNENTTVEGFIEQFLYDSWDYNDKNLEDIKSVLGRYSDGEIYHGTFSKSFTEMLKHLKMKLQQLDSAMEYPVLHTNNGASLLVAFVDGLVIQYYVGIYNVEKLREMTLYIKSVILHALKTEGTESAELT
;
A
#
# COMPACT_ATOMS: atom_id res chain seq x y z
N MET A 1 0.40 -4.81 34.05
CA MET A 1 -0.92 -4.57 33.43
C MET A 1 -0.74 -3.70 32.20
N GLU A 2 -0.09 -2.54 32.33
CA GLU A 2 0.23 -1.60 31.25
C GLU A 2 0.87 -2.20 29.98
N ARG A 3 1.85 -3.12 30.09
CA ARG A 3 2.47 -3.75 28.89
C ARG A 3 1.53 -4.69 28.11
N ARG A 4 0.55 -5.31 28.76
CA ARG A 4 -0.41 -6.20 28.08
C ARG A 4 -1.53 -5.40 27.41
N ASP A 5 -1.99 -4.34 28.09
CA ASP A 5 -3.00 -3.43 27.56
C ASP A 5 -2.44 -2.63 26.37
N SER A 6 -1.16 -2.23 26.42
CA SER A 6 -0.47 -1.55 25.31
C SER A 6 -0.20 -2.45 24.10
N GLN A 7 -0.02 -3.76 24.31
CA GLN A 7 0.08 -4.75 23.23
C GLN A 7 -1.29 -5.01 22.58
N GLN A 8 -2.35 -5.20 23.36
CA GLN A 8 -3.71 -5.40 22.83
C GLN A 8 -4.23 -4.18 22.06
N GLY A 9 -3.98 -2.97 22.57
CA GLY A 9 -4.34 -1.72 21.86
C GLY A 9 -3.61 -1.58 20.52
N MET A 10 -2.39 -2.09 20.42
CA MET A 10 -1.57 -2.01 19.21
C MET A 10 -1.96 -3.05 18.16
N ASP A 11 -2.23 -4.29 18.57
CA ASP A 11 -2.80 -5.30 17.68
C ASP A 11 -4.12 -4.81 17.09
N LYS A 12 -4.90 -4.06 17.86
CA LYS A 12 -6.13 -3.41 17.39
C LYS A 12 -5.83 -2.30 16.37
N LEU A 13 -4.84 -1.46 16.62
CA LEU A 13 -4.47 -0.38 15.69
C LEU A 13 -3.96 -0.95 14.35
N LEU A 14 -3.04 -1.93 14.40
CA LEU A 14 -2.54 -2.59 13.18
C LEU A 14 -3.68 -3.24 12.38
N ARG A 15 -4.61 -3.93 13.05
CA ARG A 15 -5.80 -4.51 12.40
C ARG A 15 -6.72 -3.44 11.80
N GLN A 16 -6.83 -2.29 12.44
CA GLN A 16 -7.62 -1.17 11.92
C GLN A 16 -6.98 -0.63 10.63
N LEU A 17 -5.67 -0.37 10.64
CA LEU A 17 -4.94 0.07 9.44
C LEU A 17 -5.06 -0.95 8.29
N GLU A 18 -4.93 -2.25 8.60
CA GLU A 18 -5.14 -3.32 7.62
C GLU A 18 -6.57 -3.31 7.05
N SER A 19 -7.58 -3.23 7.92
CA SER A 19 -8.99 -3.19 7.53
C SER A 19 -9.30 -1.99 6.64
N ASP A 20 -8.79 -0.81 7.01
CA ASP A 20 -9.04 0.42 6.27
C ASP A 20 -8.37 0.40 4.89
N TYR A 21 -7.16 -0.14 4.79
CA TYR A 21 -6.50 -0.38 3.51
C TYR A 21 -7.32 -1.32 2.62
N ILE A 22 -7.72 -2.49 3.15
CA ILE A 22 -8.50 -3.47 2.39
C ILE A 22 -9.84 -2.88 1.94
N LYS A 23 -10.47 -2.07 2.80
CA LYS A 23 -11.70 -1.35 2.47
C LYS A 23 -11.47 -0.37 1.32
N ALA A 24 -10.44 0.46 1.38
CA ALA A 24 -10.11 1.41 0.30
C ALA A 24 -9.89 0.71 -1.05
N VAL A 25 -9.18 -0.43 -1.06
CA VAL A 25 -8.97 -1.23 -2.28
C VAL A 25 -10.29 -1.79 -2.83
N LYS A 26 -11.18 -2.28 -1.96
CA LYS A 26 -12.46 -2.88 -2.36
C LYS A 26 -13.48 -1.85 -2.83
N ASP A 27 -13.56 -0.73 -2.12
CA ASP A 27 -14.53 0.35 -2.37
C ASP A 27 -14.11 1.24 -3.55
N ASN A 28 -12.91 1.08 -4.09
CA ASN A 28 -12.51 1.74 -5.33
C ASN A 28 -13.33 1.20 -6.51
N GLU A 29 -14.28 2.02 -6.97
CA GLU A 29 -15.27 1.67 -8.01
C GLU A 29 -14.72 1.79 -9.44
N ASN A 30 -13.48 2.22 -9.63
CA ASN A 30 -12.90 2.32 -10.97
C ASN A 30 -12.83 0.95 -11.64
N THR A 31 -13.12 0.93 -12.94
CA THR A 31 -13.16 -0.28 -13.78
C THR A 31 -11.93 -0.41 -14.67
N THR A 32 -10.96 0.51 -14.57
CA THR A 32 -9.70 0.50 -15.30
C THR A 32 -8.53 0.56 -14.33
N VAL A 33 -7.37 0.05 -14.74
CA VAL A 33 -6.13 0.11 -13.94
C VAL A 33 -5.73 1.55 -13.68
N GLU A 34 -5.84 2.42 -14.69
CA GLU A 34 -5.47 3.83 -14.62
C GLU A 34 -6.34 4.58 -13.61
N GLY A 35 -7.66 4.39 -13.69
CA GLY A 35 -8.60 5.01 -12.75
C GLY A 35 -8.39 4.49 -11.33
N PHE A 36 -8.17 3.17 -11.19
CA PHE A 36 -7.88 2.57 -9.90
C PHE A 36 -6.62 3.16 -9.27
N ILE A 37 -5.51 3.21 -9.99
CA ILE A 37 -4.23 3.74 -9.49
C ILE A 37 -4.37 5.22 -9.13
N GLU A 38 -5.07 6.02 -9.93
CA GLU A 38 -5.29 7.43 -9.61
C GLU A 38 -6.00 7.61 -8.28
N GLN A 39 -7.14 6.95 -8.12
CA GLN A 39 -7.92 7.02 -6.88
C GLN A 39 -7.13 6.44 -5.70
N PHE A 40 -6.44 5.32 -5.90
CA PHE A 40 -5.61 4.69 -4.89
C PHE A 40 -4.50 5.62 -4.37
N LEU A 41 -3.88 6.41 -5.25
CA LEU A 41 -2.88 7.41 -4.86
C LEU A 41 -3.50 8.53 -4.02
N TYR A 42 -4.62 9.12 -4.46
CA TYR A 42 -5.33 10.14 -3.68
C TYR A 42 -5.77 9.63 -2.31
N ASP A 43 -6.37 8.44 -2.27
CA ASP A 43 -6.79 7.80 -1.02
C ASP A 43 -5.59 7.55 -0.11
N SER A 44 -4.45 7.13 -0.67
CA SER A 44 -3.21 6.91 0.08
C SER A 44 -2.69 8.21 0.70
N TRP A 45 -2.65 9.31 -0.05
CA TRP A 45 -2.20 10.60 0.49
C TRP A 45 -3.11 11.09 1.60
N ASP A 46 -4.43 11.05 1.36
CA ASP A 46 -5.43 11.50 2.33
C ASP A 46 -5.43 10.65 3.60
N TYR A 47 -5.27 9.34 3.45
CA TYR A 47 -5.24 8.42 4.57
C TYR A 47 -3.97 8.59 5.41
N ASN A 48 -2.80 8.68 4.78
CA ASN A 48 -1.55 8.87 5.49
C ASN A 48 -1.48 10.23 6.20
N ASP A 49 -2.02 11.29 5.59
CA ASP A 49 -2.11 12.61 6.23
C ASP A 49 -3.01 12.59 7.47
N LYS A 50 -4.18 11.94 7.40
CA LYS A 50 -5.11 11.81 8.53
C LYS A 50 -4.60 10.91 9.66
N ASN A 51 -3.83 9.87 9.33
CA ASN A 51 -3.42 8.83 10.27
C ASN A 51 -1.91 8.83 10.56
N LEU A 52 -1.22 9.95 10.28
CA LEU A 52 0.23 10.06 10.34
C LEU A 52 0.82 9.58 11.68
N GLU A 53 0.25 10.04 12.79
CA GLU A 53 0.76 9.74 14.13
C GLU A 53 0.52 8.28 14.52
N ASP A 54 -0.61 7.71 14.12
CA ASP A 54 -0.92 6.29 14.34
C ASP A 54 0.04 5.39 13.56
N ILE A 55 0.33 5.74 12.30
CA ILE A 55 1.27 4.99 11.46
C ILE A 55 2.69 5.08 12.02
N LYS A 56 3.15 6.28 12.44
CA LYS A 56 4.45 6.45 13.12
C LYS A 56 4.54 5.61 14.39
N SER A 57 3.45 5.55 15.18
CA SER A 57 3.39 4.75 16.41
C SER A 57 3.57 3.26 16.12
N VAL A 58 2.87 2.72 15.12
CA VAL A 58 3.00 1.32 14.70
C VAL A 58 4.43 1.03 14.22
N LEU A 59 4.99 1.88 13.35
CA LEU A 59 6.33 1.69 12.79
C LEU A 59 7.44 1.77 13.84
N GLY A 60 7.36 2.74 14.76
CA GLY A 60 8.34 2.89 15.85
C GLY A 60 8.36 1.65 16.75
N ARG A 61 7.18 1.17 17.15
CA ARG A 61 7.06 -0.01 18.03
C ARG A 61 7.42 -1.32 17.33
N TYR A 62 7.22 -1.42 16.01
CA TYR A 62 7.78 -2.50 15.21
C TYR A 62 9.32 -2.47 15.25
N SER A 63 9.93 -1.31 15.06
CA SER A 63 11.39 -1.14 15.17
C SER A 63 11.92 -1.51 16.56
N ASP A 64 11.17 -1.20 17.61
CA ASP A 64 11.51 -1.52 19.00
C ASP A 64 11.24 -3.01 19.36
N GLY A 65 10.74 -3.81 18.41
CA GLY A 65 10.44 -5.23 18.59
C GLY A 65 9.22 -5.51 19.45
N GLU A 66 8.40 -4.49 19.73
CA GLU A 66 7.17 -4.63 20.53
C GLU A 66 6.02 -5.22 19.72
N ILE A 67 6.04 -5.07 18.39
CA ILE A 67 5.18 -5.80 17.47
C ILE A 67 5.94 -7.01 16.97
N TYR A 68 5.39 -8.20 17.18
CA TYR A 68 6.00 -9.43 16.67
C TYR A 68 6.04 -9.37 15.13
N HIS A 69 7.21 -9.59 14.55
CA HIS A 69 7.43 -9.56 13.10
C HIS A 69 6.41 -10.41 12.33
N GLY A 70 6.05 -11.58 12.87
CA GLY A 70 5.05 -12.47 12.26
C GLY A 70 3.63 -11.91 12.23
N THR A 71 3.27 -10.95 13.09
CA THR A 71 1.96 -10.29 13.07
C THR A 71 1.94 -9.20 12.01
N PHE A 72 2.96 -8.33 11.99
CA PHE A 72 3.09 -7.25 11.01
C PHE A 72 3.18 -7.78 9.57
N SER A 73 4.01 -8.81 9.36
CA SER A 73 4.17 -9.46 8.05
C SER A 73 2.87 -10.10 7.55
N LYS A 74 2.04 -10.67 8.44
CA LYS A 74 0.73 -11.23 8.07
C LYS A 74 -0.24 -10.16 7.58
N SER A 75 -0.38 -9.07 8.33
CA SER A 75 -1.23 -7.94 7.93
C SER A 75 -0.81 -7.37 6.58
N PHE A 76 0.49 -7.15 6.38
CA PHE A 76 1.01 -6.66 5.10
C PHE A 76 0.75 -7.65 3.94
N THR A 77 0.93 -8.94 4.17
CA THR A 77 0.65 -9.98 3.18
C THR A 77 -0.83 -9.99 2.77
N GLU A 78 -1.76 -9.84 3.70
CA GLU A 78 -3.20 -9.84 3.39
C GLU A 78 -3.60 -8.56 2.61
N MET A 79 -3.03 -7.39 2.97
CA MET A 79 -3.20 -6.16 2.20
C MET A 79 -2.74 -6.33 0.74
N LEU A 80 -1.53 -6.87 0.53
CA LEU A 80 -0.98 -7.11 -0.81
C LEU A 80 -1.82 -8.10 -1.62
N LYS A 81 -2.32 -9.16 -0.99
CA LYS A 81 -3.16 -10.15 -1.64
C LYS A 81 -4.45 -9.53 -2.18
N HIS A 82 -5.13 -8.70 -1.39
CA HIS A 82 -6.34 -8.01 -1.84
C HIS A 82 -6.07 -7.04 -2.99
N LEU A 83 -4.97 -6.27 -2.90
CA LEU A 83 -4.54 -5.37 -3.98
C LEU A 83 -4.23 -6.15 -5.27
N LYS A 84 -3.46 -7.24 -5.17
CA LYS A 84 -3.11 -8.11 -6.31
C LYS A 84 -4.36 -8.62 -7.01
N MET A 85 -5.32 -9.17 -6.25
CA MET A 85 -6.56 -9.69 -6.82
C MET A 85 -7.35 -8.61 -7.57
N LYS A 86 -7.47 -7.41 -6.99
CA LYS A 86 -8.19 -6.29 -7.62
C LYS A 86 -7.48 -5.84 -8.91
N LEU A 87 -6.16 -5.67 -8.89
CA LEU A 87 -5.38 -5.24 -10.06
C LEU A 87 -5.43 -6.26 -11.21
N GLN A 88 -5.30 -7.56 -10.92
CA GLN A 88 -5.41 -8.62 -11.92
C GLN A 88 -6.81 -8.69 -12.55
N GLN A 89 -7.86 -8.43 -11.77
CA GLN A 89 -9.23 -8.36 -12.28
C GLN A 89 -9.45 -7.18 -13.22
N LEU A 90 -8.84 -6.03 -12.91
CA LEU A 90 -8.92 -4.82 -13.74
C LEU A 90 -8.14 -4.93 -15.05
N ASP A 91 -7.06 -5.72 -15.07
CA ASP A 91 -6.20 -5.91 -16.23
C ASP A 91 -6.39 -7.28 -16.91
N SER A 92 -7.63 -7.65 -17.22
CA SER A 92 -7.90 -8.95 -17.86
C SER A 92 -7.24 -9.10 -19.24
N ALA A 93 -6.94 -7.99 -19.91
CA ALA A 93 -6.26 -7.95 -21.21
C ALA A 93 -4.73 -8.08 -21.08
N MET A 94 -4.18 -8.09 -19.86
CA MET A 94 -2.75 -8.16 -19.59
C MET A 94 -1.95 -7.03 -20.25
N GLU A 95 -2.52 -5.81 -20.29
CA GLU A 95 -1.83 -4.62 -20.78
C GLU A 95 -0.71 -4.16 -19.84
N TYR A 96 -0.76 -4.62 -18.58
CA TYR A 96 0.21 -4.33 -17.53
C TYR A 96 0.81 -5.65 -17.00
N PRO A 97 1.75 -6.29 -17.73
CA PRO A 97 2.26 -7.63 -17.42
C PRO A 97 2.77 -7.78 -15.98
N VAL A 98 3.37 -6.73 -15.42
CA VAL A 98 3.89 -6.72 -14.05
C VAL A 98 2.79 -7.00 -13.01
N LEU A 99 1.54 -6.58 -13.24
CA LEU A 99 0.42 -6.83 -12.33
C LEU A 99 0.08 -8.32 -12.19
N HIS A 100 0.47 -9.13 -13.18
CA HIS A 100 0.22 -10.56 -13.21
C HIS A 100 1.35 -11.38 -12.57
N THR A 101 2.45 -10.74 -12.14
CA THR A 101 3.54 -11.40 -11.41
C THR A 101 3.23 -11.48 -9.90
N ASN A 102 4.11 -12.14 -9.16
CA ASN A 102 4.04 -12.15 -7.70
C ASN A 102 4.44 -10.81 -7.06
N ASN A 103 5.08 -9.93 -7.83
CA ASN A 103 5.69 -8.71 -7.32
C ASN A 103 4.92 -7.44 -7.68
N GLY A 104 4.00 -7.47 -8.66
CA GLY A 104 3.36 -6.24 -9.17
C GLY A 104 2.64 -5.39 -8.12
N ALA A 105 1.82 -6.01 -7.28
CA ALA A 105 1.15 -5.30 -6.18
C ALA A 105 2.15 -4.75 -5.16
N SER A 106 3.22 -5.50 -4.85
CA SER A 106 4.29 -5.07 -3.94
C SER A 106 5.06 -3.88 -4.51
N LEU A 107 5.38 -3.88 -5.81
CA LEU A 107 6.03 -2.76 -6.49
C LEU A 107 5.18 -1.50 -6.47
N LEU A 108 3.86 -1.62 -6.69
CA LEU A 108 2.93 -0.49 -6.58
C LEU A 108 2.96 0.12 -5.18
N VAL A 109 2.87 -0.72 -4.15
CA VAL A 109 2.93 -0.27 -2.75
C VAL A 109 4.28 0.36 -2.44
N ALA A 110 5.39 -0.17 -2.94
CA ALA A 110 6.73 0.41 -2.74
C ALA A 110 6.86 1.84 -3.30
N PHE A 111 6.22 2.14 -4.44
CA PHE A 111 6.16 3.52 -4.96
C PHE A 111 5.45 4.45 -3.97
N VAL A 112 4.31 4.01 -3.42
CA VAL A 112 3.53 4.80 -2.47
C VAL A 112 4.29 4.97 -1.16
N ASP A 113 4.76 3.88 -0.56
CA ASP A 113 5.50 3.89 0.71
C ASP A 113 6.73 4.78 0.64
N GLY A 114 7.50 4.72 -0.46
CA GLY A 114 8.68 5.58 -0.64
C GLY A 114 8.35 7.08 -0.72
N LEU A 115 7.17 7.44 -1.25
CA LEU A 115 6.69 8.82 -1.29
C LEU A 115 6.11 9.25 0.06
N VAL A 116 5.41 8.36 0.76
CA VAL A 116 4.92 8.59 2.12
C VAL A 116 6.08 8.86 3.08
N ILE A 117 7.17 8.09 3.01
CA ILE A 117 8.36 8.35 3.82
C ILE A 117 8.95 9.73 3.52
N GLN A 118 9.02 10.14 2.25
CA GLN A 118 9.48 11.49 1.88
C GLN A 118 8.55 12.58 2.44
N TYR A 119 7.24 12.34 2.49
CA TYR A 119 6.31 13.21 3.21
C TYR A 119 6.61 13.25 4.72
N TYR A 120 6.86 12.10 5.35
CA TYR A 120 7.14 12.01 6.79
C TYR A 120 8.40 12.77 7.20
N VAL A 121 9.42 12.78 6.33
CA VAL A 121 10.67 13.52 6.57
C VAL A 121 10.63 14.97 6.07
N GLY A 122 9.48 15.44 5.59
CA GLY A 122 9.26 16.84 5.20
C GLY A 122 9.82 17.24 3.84
N ILE A 123 10.16 16.29 2.97
CA ILE A 123 10.57 16.58 1.58
C ILE A 123 9.36 17.03 0.75
N TYR A 124 8.20 16.41 0.99
CA TYR A 124 6.93 16.80 0.40
C TYR A 124 5.90 17.09 1.50
N ASN A 125 4.85 17.85 1.17
CA ASN A 125 3.60 17.88 1.92
C ASN A 125 2.50 17.15 1.14
N VAL A 126 1.35 16.93 1.78
CA VAL A 126 0.22 16.22 1.15
C VAL A 126 -0.29 16.94 -0.10
N GLU A 127 -0.32 18.28 -0.09
CA GLU A 127 -0.73 19.08 -1.25
C GLU A 127 0.18 18.82 -2.45
N LYS A 128 1.49 18.74 -2.21
CA LYS A 128 2.45 18.48 -3.28
C LYS A 128 2.29 17.09 -3.88
N LEU A 129 2.03 16.09 -3.05
CA LEU A 129 1.76 14.73 -3.52
C LEU A 129 0.45 14.66 -4.34
N ARG A 130 -0.60 15.39 -3.92
CA ARG A 130 -1.84 15.53 -4.70
C ARG A 130 -1.57 16.18 -6.06
N GLU A 131 -0.84 17.28 -6.12
CA GLU A 131 -0.46 17.93 -7.39
C GLU A 131 0.32 17.00 -8.33
N MET A 132 1.23 16.19 -7.77
CA MET A 132 2.06 15.27 -8.53
C MET A 132 1.35 13.97 -8.91
N THR A 133 0.13 13.72 -8.41
CA THR A 133 -0.55 12.41 -8.53
C THR A 133 -0.69 11.96 -9.97
N LEU A 134 -1.06 12.85 -10.91
CA LEU A 134 -1.17 12.49 -12.33
C LEU A 134 0.19 12.11 -12.95
N TYR A 135 1.27 12.79 -12.56
CA TYR A 135 2.63 12.46 -13.00
C TYR A 135 3.08 11.11 -12.42
N ILE A 136 2.90 10.92 -11.11
CA ILE A 136 3.24 9.68 -10.40
C ILE A 136 2.47 8.50 -11.00
N LYS A 137 1.16 8.66 -11.23
CA LYS A 137 0.32 7.68 -11.94
C LYS A 137 0.94 7.29 -13.28
N SER A 138 1.32 8.28 -14.10
CA SER A 138 1.95 8.01 -15.39
C SER A 138 3.23 7.19 -15.25
N VAL A 139 4.12 7.56 -14.32
CA VAL A 139 5.37 6.82 -14.06
C VAL A 139 5.07 5.37 -13.67
N ILE A 140 4.14 5.15 -12.75
CA ILE A 140 3.73 3.81 -12.29
C ILE A 140 3.17 3.00 -13.46
N LEU A 141 2.24 3.56 -14.25
CA LEU A 141 1.66 2.86 -15.40
C LEU A 141 2.72 2.46 -16.43
N HIS A 142 3.71 3.31 -16.69
CA HIS A 142 4.83 2.95 -17.57
C HIS A 142 5.68 1.82 -16.97
N ALA A 143 5.99 1.88 -15.67
CA ALA A 143 6.74 0.82 -15.00
C ALA A 143 6.00 -0.53 -15.07
N LEU A 144 4.68 -0.52 -14.90
CA LEU A 144 3.83 -1.72 -14.94
C LEU A 144 3.71 -2.35 -16.33
N LYS A 145 4.02 -1.61 -17.40
CA LYS A 145 4.09 -2.13 -18.78
C LYS A 145 5.39 -2.87 -19.09
N THR A 146 6.35 -2.87 -18.17
CA THR A 146 7.64 -3.57 -18.38
C THR A 146 7.40 -5.06 -18.54
N GLU A 147 7.96 -5.65 -19.60
CA GLU A 147 7.94 -7.11 -19.78
C GLU A 147 8.86 -7.76 -18.72
N GLY A 148 8.27 -8.48 -17.77
CA GLY A 148 9.01 -9.22 -16.75
C GLY A 148 9.21 -10.68 -17.17
N THR A 149 10.46 -11.17 -17.16
CA THR A 149 10.79 -12.60 -17.34
C THR A 149 10.75 -13.37 -16.00
N GLU A 150 9.82 -13.06 -15.11
CA GLU A 150 9.62 -13.88 -13.90
C GLU A 150 8.74 -15.08 -14.24
N SER A 151 9.35 -16.26 -14.34
CA SER A 151 8.63 -17.53 -14.33
C SER A 151 7.83 -17.64 -13.04
N ALA A 152 6.54 -17.96 -13.17
CA ALA A 152 5.59 -18.13 -12.07
C ALA A 152 5.86 -19.39 -11.21
N GLU A 153 7.11 -19.65 -10.84
CA GLU A 153 7.46 -20.69 -9.88
C GLU A 153 8.08 -20.02 -8.67
N LEU A 154 7.38 -20.10 -7.54
CA LEU A 154 7.97 -20.38 -6.25
C LEU A 154 6.87 -21.01 -5.37
N THR A 155 7.20 -22.21 -4.90
CA THR A 155 6.48 -23.13 -4.01
C THR A 155 5.86 -22.51 -2.78
#